data_AF-C3XC88-F1
#
_entry.id   AF-C3XC88-F1
#
_cell.length_a   1.000
_cell.length_b   1.000
_cell.length_c   1.000
_cell.angle_alpha   90.00
_cell.angle_beta   90.00
_cell.angle_gamma   90.00
#
_symmetry.space_group_name_H-M   'P 1'
#
loop_
_entity.id
_entity.type
_entity.pdbx_description
1 polymer ?
#
loop_
_entity_poly.entity_id
_entity_poly.type
_entity_poly.pdbx_seq_one_letter_code
_entity_poly.pdbx_strand_id
1 'polypeptide(L)'
;MENTDNKPVTSLFHTGILENELNSPSSVPPSKTVLEAWIKGLDELRKKDSSAQCSAFAFSILEKLLGYDASTLELNTSPDRFFDIFIKNTAKDETGAAVKIIDGFGISSAQEKTFLEKAWKNEEVSKSGFYLMTNLNEIRLYPASRKEKSFERFNLTDLLEDDAAFKRFYLLMNADNLMSGKTAKWLHESAVKLLQEKLTGTYPTLKEMYGPVYQGITTGLDEAFIVDEATKTKLVEEDPRSADILKPFADKQDIEKWATESRSLWLIYTPANLYNIDDYPAIKKHLESFRDKLEKRSGTQKWYELQHAGAHPEKMFGQKLGFAKESVNSTFSVDKSGDVFGQGGFYTTESDYYLVALLNSSLFWYLIRQSSAKKEDGVYELTATQIENLPIPDAPGLIRGRMGQLSDYCQDTVLTRNDLVKHFRGMTAYNLLPDGLSSKLTQKLHNWFAHEFDAFRSEINTSFNTDIAADDLQLWNDYFYQERKKVFDLNADIAHAEYEIDHVVYELFGVTRDEIDLIERL
;
A
#
# COMPACT_ATOMS: atom_id res chain seq x y z
N MET A 1 -23.35 32.91 -11.95
CA MET A 1 -22.16 33.37 -11.20
C MET A 1 -22.34 32.87 -9.78
N GLU A 2 -21.95 31.63 -9.55
CA GLU A 2 -21.89 31.08 -8.19
C GLU A 2 -20.62 31.61 -7.53
N ASN A 3 -20.80 32.14 -6.33
CA ASN A 3 -19.75 32.65 -5.47
C ASN A 3 -18.91 31.46 -4.99
N THR A 4 -17.76 31.23 -5.63
CA THR A 4 -16.86 30.08 -5.36
C THR A 4 -16.04 30.24 -4.05
N ASP A 5 -16.21 31.33 -3.30
CA ASP A 5 -15.34 31.70 -2.18
C ASP A 5 -15.75 31.17 -0.80
N ASN A 6 -16.70 30.22 -0.72
CA ASN A 6 -17.21 29.74 0.57
C ASN A 6 -17.20 28.21 0.74
N LYS A 7 -16.23 27.51 0.15
CA LYS A 7 -15.87 26.18 0.66
C LYS A 7 -15.10 26.37 1.97
N PRO A 8 -15.48 25.74 3.09
CA PRO A 8 -14.64 25.74 4.28
C PRO A 8 -13.29 25.15 3.88
N VAL A 9 -12.21 25.94 4.03
CA VAL A 9 -10.86 25.44 3.79
C VAL A 9 -10.59 24.43 4.90
N THR A 10 -10.67 23.14 4.57
CA THR A 10 -10.27 22.06 5.48
C THR A 10 -8.79 22.27 5.79
N SER A 11 -8.48 22.54 7.07
CA SER A 11 -7.12 22.86 7.49
C SER A 11 -6.14 21.75 7.11
N LEU A 12 -4.91 22.11 6.74
CA LEU A 12 -3.87 21.14 6.37
C LEU A 12 -3.29 20.41 7.58
N PHE A 13 -3.48 20.95 8.79
CA PHE A 13 -2.93 20.41 10.03
C PHE A 13 -4.01 19.90 10.97
N HIS A 14 -3.96 18.62 11.25
CA HIS A 14 -4.93 17.92 12.09
C HIS A 14 -4.81 18.41 13.54
N THR A 15 -5.93 18.80 14.16
CA THR A 15 -5.96 19.41 15.49
C THR A 15 -5.27 18.54 16.56
N GLY A 16 -5.56 17.25 16.59
CA GLY A 16 -4.93 16.31 17.52
C GLY A 16 -3.43 16.07 17.32
N ILE A 17 -2.83 16.49 16.19
CA ILE A 17 -1.36 16.46 16.03
C ILE A 17 -0.75 17.69 16.72
N LEU A 18 -1.42 18.84 16.64
CA LEU A 18 -0.93 20.09 17.21
C LEU A 18 -1.30 20.28 18.68
N GLU A 19 -2.27 19.54 19.22
CA GLU A 19 -2.87 19.77 20.54
C GLU A 19 -1.83 19.81 21.68
N ASN A 20 -0.90 18.85 21.71
CA ASN A 20 0.15 18.82 22.74
C ASN A 20 1.08 20.05 22.63
N GLU A 21 1.39 20.46 21.41
CA GLU A 21 2.29 21.59 21.14
C GLU A 21 1.62 22.92 21.46
N LEU A 22 0.33 23.07 21.15
CA LEU A 22 -0.47 24.26 21.47
C LEU A 22 -0.63 24.47 22.99
N ASN A 23 -0.52 23.41 23.78
CA ASN A 23 -0.57 23.44 25.23
C ASN A 23 0.82 23.51 25.89
N SER A 24 1.90 23.44 25.10
CA SER A 24 3.27 23.52 25.62
C SER A 24 3.65 24.95 26.03
N PRO A 25 4.42 25.14 27.12
CA PRO A 25 4.95 26.46 27.49
C PRO A 25 5.84 27.09 26.41
N SER A 26 6.43 26.29 25.52
CA SER A 26 7.33 26.76 24.45
C SER A 26 6.61 27.35 23.23
N SER A 27 5.28 27.24 23.15
CA SER A 27 4.47 27.74 22.03
C SER A 27 3.66 28.98 22.36
N VAL A 28 3.88 29.57 23.54
CA VAL A 28 3.19 30.78 23.99
C VAL A 28 3.55 31.92 23.04
N PRO A 29 2.57 32.46 22.29
CA PRO A 29 2.85 33.55 21.37
C PRO A 29 3.19 34.83 22.14
N PRO A 30 3.94 35.76 21.52
CA PRO A 30 4.16 37.08 22.10
C PRO A 30 2.84 37.85 22.23
N SER A 31 2.88 38.98 22.94
CA SER A 31 1.74 39.89 23.01
C SER A 31 1.23 40.26 21.61
N LYS A 32 -0.09 40.35 21.45
CA LYS A 32 -0.76 40.80 20.21
C LYS A 32 -0.46 42.26 19.85
N THR A 33 0.26 43.02 20.67
CA THR A 33 0.57 44.45 20.44
C THR A 33 1.18 44.73 19.05
N VAL A 34 2.07 43.87 18.55
CA VAL A 34 2.65 44.02 17.21
C VAL A 34 1.59 43.84 16.13
N LEU A 35 0.72 42.85 16.28
CA LEU A 35 -0.39 42.56 15.37
C LEU A 35 -1.44 43.69 15.40
N GLU A 36 -1.77 44.23 16.57
CA GLU A 36 -2.68 45.36 16.73
C GLU A 36 -2.15 46.62 16.03
N ALA A 37 -0.87 46.92 16.20
CA ALA A 37 -0.21 48.04 15.53
C ALA A 37 -0.19 47.85 14.01
N TRP A 38 0.08 46.63 13.55
CA TRP A 38 0.05 46.26 12.13
C TRP A 38 -1.32 46.50 11.51
N ILE A 39 -2.39 45.97 12.12
CA ILE A 39 -3.76 46.12 11.62
C ILE A 39 -4.19 47.60 11.60
N LYS A 40 -3.88 48.37 12.65
CA LYS A 40 -4.21 49.82 12.70
C LYS A 40 -3.49 50.64 11.61
N GLY A 41 -2.28 50.25 11.23
CA GLY A 41 -1.48 50.95 10.22
C GLY A 41 -1.71 50.48 8.77
N LEU A 42 -2.51 49.43 8.57
CA LEU A 42 -2.58 48.71 7.31
C LEU A 42 -3.05 49.57 6.12
N ASP A 43 -4.05 50.43 6.33
CA ASP A 43 -4.60 51.30 5.29
C ASP A 43 -3.60 52.36 4.80
N GLU A 44 -2.75 52.87 5.70
CA GLU A 44 -1.67 53.79 5.31
C GLU A 44 -0.52 53.05 4.64
N LEU A 45 -0.20 51.83 5.09
CA LEU A 45 0.84 51.00 4.47
C LEU A 45 0.49 50.62 3.03
N ARG A 46 -0.78 50.32 2.75
CA ARG A 46 -1.28 49.99 1.40
C ARG A 46 -1.13 51.14 0.38
N LYS A 47 -0.98 52.38 0.84
CA LYS A 47 -0.73 53.54 -0.04
C LYS A 47 0.75 53.70 -0.41
N LYS A 48 1.65 52.94 0.23
CA LYS A 48 3.09 52.96 -0.04
C LYS A 48 3.45 52.05 -1.21
N ASP A 49 4.64 52.26 -1.77
CA ASP A 49 5.18 51.37 -2.80
C ASP A 49 5.49 49.95 -2.25
N SER A 50 5.66 49.00 -3.16
CA SER A 50 5.89 47.59 -2.81
C SER A 50 7.16 47.36 -1.98
N SER A 51 8.19 48.20 -2.14
CA SER A 51 9.45 48.09 -1.37
C SER A 51 9.22 48.45 0.10
N ALA A 52 8.49 49.53 0.35
CA ALA A 52 8.09 49.94 1.69
C ALA A 52 7.15 48.92 2.36
N GLN A 53 6.20 48.37 1.61
CA GLN A 53 5.32 47.29 2.09
C GLN A 53 6.13 46.03 2.47
N CYS A 54 7.08 45.63 1.62
CA CYS A 54 7.96 44.49 1.85
C CYS A 54 8.81 44.67 3.10
N SER A 55 9.47 45.82 3.24
CA SER A 55 10.30 46.15 4.41
C SER A 55 9.47 46.19 5.70
N ALA A 56 8.25 46.75 5.65
CA ALA A 56 7.36 46.76 6.80
C ALA A 56 6.89 45.35 7.20
N PHE A 57 6.52 44.51 6.22
CA PHE A 57 6.11 43.12 6.49
C PHE A 57 7.25 42.29 7.09
N ALA A 58 8.45 42.40 6.51
CA ALA A 58 9.65 41.73 7.01
C ALA A 58 9.95 42.14 8.47
N PHE A 59 9.92 43.43 8.78
CA PHE A 59 10.22 43.92 10.11
C PHE A 59 9.11 43.62 11.13
N SER A 60 7.86 43.96 10.85
CA SER A 60 6.78 43.85 11.84
C SER A 60 6.26 42.42 11.99
N ILE A 61 6.02 41.72 10.88
CA ILE A 61 5.41 40.37 10.93
C ILE A 61 6.48 39.30 11.07
N LEU A 62 7.51 39.29 10.22
CA LEU A 62 8.52 38.22 10.30
C LEU A 62 9.44 38.42 11.51
N GLU A 63 10.11 39.56 11.65
CA GLU A 63 11.07 39.76 12.74
C GLU A 63 10.38 39.93 14.11
N LYS A 64 9.50 40.94 14.26
CA LYS A 64 8.93 41.26 15.59
C LYS A 64 7.86 40.29 16.08
N LEU A 65 6.99 39.81 15.20
CA LEU A 65 5.89 38.92 15.59
C LEU A 65 6.27 37.44 15.56
N LEU A 66 7.00 36.99 14.53
CA LEU A 66 7.34 35.58 14.32
C LEU A 66 8.78 35.21 14.70
N GLY A 67 9.62 36.18 15.08
CA GLY A 67 10.94 35.94 15.65
C GLY A 67 12.04 35.60 14.64
N TYR A 68 11.88 35.94 13.36
CA TYR A 68 12.93 35.72 12.36
C TYR A 68 14.10 36.69 12.56
N ASP A 69 15.34 36.20 12.47
CA ASP A 69 16.51 37.08 12.47
C ASP A 69 16.64 37.79 11.12
N ALA A 70 16.94 39.10 11.14
CA ALA A 70 17.03 39.91 9.93
C ALA A 70 18.06 39.37 8.92
N SER A 71 19.12 38.70 9.38
CA SER A 71 20.12 38.06 8.48
C SER A 71 19.57 36.86 7.71
N THR A 72 18.45 36.28 8.15
CA THR A 72 17.76 35.19 7.44
C THR A 72 16.78 35.69 6.39
N LEU A 73 16.48 36.99 6.36
CA LEU A 73 15.49 37.59 5.48
C LEU A 73 16.19 38.26 4.29
N GLU A 74 16.09 37.64 3.12
CA GLU A 74 16.60 38.19 1.87
C GLU A 74 15.46 38.90 1.12
N LEU A 75 15.41 40.24 1.25
CA LEU A 75 14.44 41.06 0.54
C LEU A 75 14.82 41.20 -0.94
N ASN A 76 13.82 41.15 -1.81
CA ASN A 76 14.03 41.28 -3.23
C ASN A 76 14.44 42.72 -3.61
N THR A 77 15.63 42.85 -4.18
CA THR A 77 16.17 44.11 -4.72
C THR A 77 16.17 44.15 -6.25
N SER A 78 15.73 43.07 -6.91
CA SER A 78 15.70 42.92 -8.37
C SER A 78 14.28 42.84 -8.93
N PRO A 79 13.95 43.60 -10.00
CA PRO A 79 12.65 43.51 -10.65
C PRO A 79 12.37 42.15 -11.32
N ASP A 80 13.40 41.33 -11.54
CA ASP A 80 13.28 40.05 -12.24
C ASP A 80 12.89 38.88 -11.30
N ARG A 81 13.05 39.03 -9.99
CA ARG A 81 12.67 37.99 -9.02
C ARG A 81 11.19 38.06 -8.70
N PHE A 82 10.54 36.89 -8.71
CA PHE A 82 9.09 36.81 -8.51
C PHE A 82 8.68 37.04 -7.05
N PHE A 83 9.38 36.40 -6.10
CA PHE A 83 9.11 36.54 -4.67
C PHE A 83 9.74 37.81 -4.11
N ASP A 84 9.10 38.39 -3.09
CA ASP A 84 9.51 39.66 -2.47
C ASP A 84 10.43 39.44 -1.27
N ILE A 85 10.31 38.30 -0.58
CA ILE A 85 11.16 37.92 0.56
C ILE A 85 11.49 36.44 0.45
N PHE A 86 12.76 36.09 0.59
CA PHE A 86 13.21 34.73 0.83
C PHE A 86 13.64 34.57 2.29
N ILE A 87 13.22 33.49 2.94
CA ILE A 87 13.56 33.17 4.32
C ILE A 87 14.56 32.01 4.30
N LYS A 88 15.82 32.30 4.64
CA LYS A 88 16.95 31.37 4.54
C LYS A 88 17.12 30.55 5.80
N ASN A 89 17.27 29.24 5.62
CA ASN A 89 17.63 28.30 6.66
C ASN A 89 19.14 28.18 6.72
N THR A 90 19.78 29.01 7.55
CA THR A 90 21.24 29.05 7.69
C THR A 90 21.83 27.74 8.20
N ALA A 91 21.05 26.92 8.93
CA ALA A 91 21.50 25.63 9.42
C ALA A 91 21.56 24.54 8.33
N LYS A 92 20.70 24.64 7.30
CA LYS A 92 20.59 23.67 6.20
C LYS A 92 21.12 24.20 4.86
N ASP A 93 21.56 25.45 4.82
CA ASP A 93 21.99 26.18 3.61
C ASP A 93 20.95 26.10 2.48
N GLU A 94 19.67 26.28 2.82
CA GLU A 94 18.55 26.22 1.87
C GLU A 94 17.55 27.35 2.13
N THR A 95 16.66 27.62 1.18
CA THR A 95 15.53 28.51 1.44
C THR A 95 14.37 27.73 2.06
N GLY A 96 14.01 28.06 3.30
CA GLY A 96 12.89 27.43 4.01
C GLY A 96 11.52 27.97 3.59
N ALA A 97 11.44 29.24 3.18
CA ALA A 97 10.21 29.81 2.66
C ALA A 97 10.42 30.99 1.70
N ALA A 98 9.43 31.27 0.85
CA ALA A 98 9.41 32.46 -0.02
C ALA A 98 8.05 33.16 0.03
N VAL A 99 8.06 34.48 0.18
CA VAL A 99 6.87 35.32 0.37
C VAL A 99 6.61 36.16 -0.86
N LYS A 100 5.37 36.13 -1.34
CA LYS A 100 4.84 37.07 -2.33
C LYS A 100 3.80 37.98 -1.68
N ILE A 101 4.06 39.27 -1.73
CA ILE A 101 3.11 40.32 -1.38
C ILE A 101 2.36 40.73 -2.64
N ILE A 102 1.04 40.77 -2.56
CA ILE A 102 0.16 41.17 -3.66
C ILE A 102 -0.63 42.41 -3.30
N ASP A 103 -0.86 43.25 -4.30
CA ASP A 103 -1.65 44.46 -4.14
C ASP A 103 -3.16 44.13 -4.03
N GLY A 104 -3.87 44.91 -3.22
CA GLY A 104 -5.32 44.89 -3.11
C GLY A 104 -5.88 44.50 -1.74
N PHE A 105 -7.20 44.66 -1.59
CA PHE A 105 -7.93 44.33 -0.35
C PHE A 105 -8.22 42.83 -0.18
N GLY A 106 -8.07 42.05 -1.25
CA GLY A 106 -8.33 40.61 -1.30
C GLY A 106 -7.40 39.92 -2.28
N ILE A 107 -7.41 38.59 -2.25
CA ILE A 107 -6.64 37.75 -3.17
C ILE A 107 -7.57 37.27 -4.28
N SER A 108 -7.46 37.84 -5.48
CA SER A 108 -8.27 37.40 -6.62
C SER A 108 -7.81 36.05 -7.17
N SER A 109 -8.72 35.28 -7.78
CA SER A 109 -8.38 34.00 -8.41
C SER A 109 -7.33 34.14 -9.52
N ALA A 110 -7.27 35.29 -10.20
CA ALA A 110 -6.26 35.57 -11.22
C ALA A 110 -4.85 35.72 -10.60
N GLN A 111 -4.74 36.50 -9.51
CA GLN A 111 -3.48 36.66 -8.77
C GLN A 111 -3.00 35.32 -8.20
N GLU A 112 -3.91 34.55 -7.62
CA GLU A 112 -3.61 33.21 -7.09
C GLU A 112 -3.12 32.27 -8.19
N LYS A 113 -3.82 32.21 -9.33
CA LYS A 113 -3.39 31.37 -10.46
C LYS A 113 -1.97 31.72 -10.92
N THR A 114 -1.66 33.00 -11.10
CA THR A 114 -0.31 33.44 -11.48
C THR A 114 0.73 33.08 -10.42
N PHE A 115 0.40 33.24 -9.14
CA PHE A 115 1.27 32.84 -8.05
C PHE A 115 1.57 31.34 -8.08
N LEU A 116 0.53 30.51 -8.17
CA LEU A 116 0.64 29.06 -8.19
C LEU A 116 1.42 28.52 -9.39
N GLU A 117 1.34 29.19 -10.55
CA GLU A 117 2.10 28.84 -11.75
C GLU A 117 3.60 29.15 -11.61
N LYS A 118 3.95 30.26 -10.95
CA LYS A 118 5.33 30.68 -10.77
C LYS A 118 6.00 30.01 -9.56
N ALA A 119 5.26 29.81 -8.47
CA ALA A 119 5.76 29.16 -7.26
C ALA A 119 6.20 27.71 -7.54
N TRP A 120 5.38 26.91 -8.22
CA TRP A 120 5.73 25.50 -8.55
C TRP A 120 6.79 25.33 -9.65
N LYS A 121 7.26 26.43 -10.25
CA LYS A 121 8.42 26.44 -11.16
C LYS A 121 9.69 26.96 -10.48
N ASN A 122 9.59 27.37 -9.21
CA ASN A 122 10.71 27.90 -8.47
C ASN A 122 11.47 26.77 -7.77
N GLU A 123 12.77 26.67 -8.05
CA GLU A 123 13.67 25.67 -7.49
C GLU A 123 14.46 26.19 -6.28
N GLU A 124 14.30 27.46 -5.91
CA GLU A 124 15.05 28.08 -4.79
C GLU A 124 14.52 27.65 -3.42
N VAL A 125 13.23 27.32 -3.31
CA VAL A 125 12.59 26.84 -2.07
C VAL A 125 12.80 25.34 -1.90
N SER A 126 13.20 24.91 -0.71
CA SER A 126 13.43 23.51 -0.42
C SER A 126 12.15 22.68 -0.51
N LYS A 127 12.27 21.38 -0.76
CA LYS A 127 11.11 20.47 -0.86
C LYS A 127 10.28 20.44 0.42
N SER A 128 10.90 20.63 1.59
CA SER A 128 10.20 20.73 2.88
C SER A 128 9.78 22.17 3.25
N GLY A 129 10.02 23.12 2.36
CA GLY A 129 9.74 24.53 2.56
C GLY A 129 8.32 24.94 2.20
N PHE A 130 8.08 26.26 2.24
CA PHE A 130 6.74 26.83 2.07
C PHE A 130 6.74 28.07 1.18
N TYR A 131 5.70 28.21 0.37
CA TYR A 131 5.39 29.47 -0.31
C TYR A 131 4.31 30.22 0.47
N LEU A 132 4.50 31.52 0.66
CA LEU A 132 3.53 32.39 1.30
C LEU A 132 3.00 33.39 0.28
N MET A 133 1.68 33.56 0.26
CA MET A 133 1.02 34.61 -0.51
C MET A 133 0.24 35.50 0.45
N THR A 134 0.46 36.81 0.39
CA THR A 134 -0.21 37.74 1.30
C THR A 134 -0.63 39.04 0.64
N ASN A 135 -1.79 39.58 1.04
CA ASN A 135 -2.22 40.94 0.73
C ASN A 135 -2.08 41.87 1.97
N LEU A 136 -1.15 41.50 2.87
CA LEU A 136 -0.85 42.14 4.15
C LEU A 136 -1.91 41.94 5.25
N ASN A 137 -3.13 41.50 4.95
CA ASN A 137 -4.13 41.10 5.94
C ASN A 137 -4.36 39.59 5.99
N GLU A 138 -4.34 38.94 4.83
CA GLU A 138 -4.46 37.50 4.69
C GLU A 138 -3.08 36.91 4.37
N ILE A 139 -2.73 35.79 4.98
CA ILE A 139 -1.56 34.97 4.65
C ILE A 139 -2.07 33.58 4.26
N ARG A 140 -1.71 33.13 3.06
CA ARG A 140 -1.90 31.75 2.60
C ARG A 140 -0.56 31.03 2.61
N LEU A 141 -0.48 29.94 3.37
CA LEU A 141 0.70 29.10 3.51
C LEU A 141 0.56 27.84 2.65
N TYR A 142 1.37 27.73 1.62
CA TYR A 142 1.40 26.61 0.69
C TYR A 142 2.63 25.73 0.96
N PRO A 143 2.47 24.42 1.24
CA PRO A 143 3.60 23.52 1.32
C PRO A 143 4.22 23.26 -0.06
N ALA A 144 5.53 23.45 -0.22
CA ALA A 144 6.22 23.21 -1.48
C ALA A 144 6.28 21.71 -1.85
N SER A 145 6.13 20.82 -0.87
CA SER A 145 6.13 19.36 -1.05
C SER A 145 4.88 18.80 -1.74
N ARG A 146 3.80 19.57 -1.79
CA ARG A 146 2.48 19.11 -2.26
C ARG A 146 2.28 19.38 -3.75
N LYS A 147 1.71 18.40 -4.46
CA LYS A 147 1.23 18.54 -5.85
C LYS A 147 -0.09 19.29 -5.87
N GLU A 148 -0.96 19.03 -4.88
CA GLU A 148 -2.17 19.81 -4.70
C GLU A 148 -1.83 21.15 -4.08
N LYS A 149 -2.32 22.21 -4.71
CA LYS A 149 -2.01 23.59 -4.34
C LYS A 149 -2.92 24.09 -3.21
N SER A 150 -3.16 23.22 -2.23
CA SER A 150 -3.92 23.52 -1.02
C SER A 150 -3.08 24.39 -0.06
N PHE A 151 -3.74 25.21 0.75
CA PHE A 151 -3.06 26.12 1.67
C PHE A 151 -3.75 26.17 3.04
N GLU A 152 -2.96 26.51 4.05
CA GLU A 152 -3.48 26.97 5.34
C GLU A 152 -3.71 28.48 5.26
N ARG A 153 -4.88 28.95 5.70
CA ARG A 153 -5.28 30.36 5.61
C ARG A 153 -5.25 31.02 6.98
N PHE A 154 -4.64 32.20 7.07
CA PHE A 154 -4.65 33.04 8.25
C PHE A 154 -5.12 34.45 7.89
N ASN A 155 -6.14 34.95 8.58
CA ASN A 155 -6.58 36.34 8.49
C ASN A 155 -6.12 37.07 9.75
N LEU A 156 -5.18 37.99 9.59
CA LEU A 156 -4.54 38.72 10.68
C LEU A 156 -5.52 39.55 11.52
N THR A 157 -6.64 39.99 10.94
CA THR A 157 -7.71 40.66 11.69
C THR A 157 -8.41 39.68 12.63
N ASP A 158 -8.76 38.49 12.14
CA ASP A 158 -9.45 37.46 12.92
C ASP A 158 -8.54 36.95 14.06
N LEU A 159 -7.23 36.90 13.84
CA LEU A 159 -6.25 36.52 14.87
C LEU A 159 -6.24 37.49 16.07
N LEU A 160 -6.67 38.75 15.92
CA LEU A 160 -6.79 39.67 17.05
C LEU A 160 -7.89 39.25 18.01
N GLU A 161 -9.00 38.76 17.47
CA GLU A 161 -10.21 38.40 18.23
C GLU A 161 -10.17 36.95 18.73
N ASP A 162 -9.45 36.06 18.05
CA ASP A 162 -9.34 34.64 18.38
C ASP A 162 -7.93 34.26 18.87
N ASP A 163 -7.80 34.04 20.18
CA ASP A 163 -6.55 33.60 20.82
C ASP A 163 -6.10 32.21 20.36
N ALA A 164 -7.03 31.30 20.08
CA ALA A 164 -6.69 29.95 19.64
C ALA A 164 -6.14 29.98 18.19
N ALA A 165 -6.79 30.75 17.31
CA ALA A 165 -6.29 30.98 15.96
C ALA A 165 -4.92 31.66 15.97
N PHE A 166 -4.70 32.66 16.85
CA PHE A 166 -3.41 33.33 16.97
C PHE A 166 -2.30 32.39 17.47
N LYS A 167 -2.57 31.57 18.49
CA LYS A 167 -1.64 30.54 18.96
C LYS A 167 -1.28 29.56 17.84
N ARG A 168 -2.26 29.11 17.05
CA ARG A 168 -2.05 28.22 15.91
C ARG A 168 -1.20 28.87 14.82
N PHE A 169 -1.53 30.09 14.44
CA PHE A 169 -0.73 30.87 13.48
C PHE A 169 0.73 30.98 13.94
N TYR A 170 0.94 31.41 15.19
CA TYR A 170 2.28 31.55 15.74
C TYR A 170 3.01 30.21 15.80
N LEU A 171 2.37 29.13 16.26
CA LEU A 171 2.96 27.80 16.32
C LEU A 171 3.47 27.34 14.95
N LEU A 172 2.68 27.53 13.89
CA LEU A 172 3.04 27.04 12.55
C LEU A 172 4.06 27.93 11.84
N MET A 173 4.09 29.22 12.14
CA MET A 173 4.80 30.23 11.34
C MET A 173 6.04 30.81 12.01
N ASN A 174 6.23 30.65 13.32
CA ASN A 174 7.40 31.21 14.01
C ASN A 174 8.70 30.62 13.47
N ALA A 175 9.78 31.40 13.59
CA ALA A 175 11.08 31.06 13.04
C ALA A 175 11.60 29.70 13.52
N ASP A 176 11.49 29.40 14.82
CA ASP A 176 11.99 28.15 15.38
C ASP A 176 11.31 26.93 14.72
N ASN A 177 9.99 26.96 14.55
CA ASN A 177 9.24 25.82 14.05
C ASN A 177 9.32 25.68 12.52
N LEU A 178 9.21 26.77 11.78
CA LEU A 178 9.29 26.73 10.32
C LEU A 178 10.71 26.34 9.87
N MET A 179 11.74 26.93 10.49
CA MET A 179 13.14 26.75 10.09
C MET A 179 13.75 25.43 10.59
N SER A 180 13.34 24.92 11.74
CA SER A 180 13.76 23.57 12.17
C SER A 180 13.11 22.45 11.35
N GLY A 181 12.03 22.74 10.63
CA GLY A 181 11.23 21.76 9.88
C GLY A 181 10.15 21.08 10.72
N LYS A 182 9.90 21.53 11.96
CA LYS A 182 8.78 21.02 12.79
C LYS A 182 7.43 21.24 12.10
N THR A 183 7.21 22.39 11.46
CA THR A 183 5.98 22.64 10.71
C THR A 183 5.80 21.62 9.57
N ALA A 184 6.86 21.31 8.82
CA ALA A 184 6.80 20.29 7.76
C ALA A 184 6.54 18.88 8.33
N LYS A 185 7.10 18.58 9.51
CA LYS A 185 6.85 17.32 10.22
C LYS A 185 5.38 17.19 10.63
N TRP A 186 4.81 18.21 11.28
CA TRP A 186 3.40 18.20 11.68
C TRP A 186 2.47 18.15 10.47
N LEU A 187 2.84 18.78 9.34
CA LEU A 187 2.08 18.68 8.10
C LEU A 187 2.03 17.23 7.60
N HIS A 188 3.15 16.51 7.66
CA HIS A 188 3.21 15.10 7.26
C HIS A 188 2.40 14.21 8.20
N GLU A 189 2.59 14.34 9.52
CA GLU A 189 1.82 13.58 10.52
C GLU A 189 0.31 13.87 10.40
N SER A 190 -0.05 15.12 10.12
CA SER A 190 -1.43 15.52 9.87
C SER A 190 -2.00 14.89 8.60
N ALA A 191 -1.23 14.83 7.51
CA ALA A 191 -1.65 14.19 6.27
C ALA A 191 -1.92 12.70 6.48
N VAL A 192 -1.05 11.99 7.21
CA VAL A 192 -1.26 10.58 7.57
C VAL A 192 -2.53 10.39 8.39
N LYS A 193 -2.75 11.22 9.42
CA LYS A 193 -3.93 11.11 10.27
C LYS A 193 -5.24 11.44 9.54
N LEU A 194 -5.25 12.50 8.74
CA LEU A 194 -6.41 12.88 7.93
C LEU A 194 -6.73 11.80 6.88
N LEU A 195 -5.71 11.20 6.28
CA LEU A 195 -5.87 10.07 5.38
C LEU A 195 -6.48 8.88 6.12
N GLN A 196 -5.95 8.52 7.30
CA GLN A 196 -6.51 7.43 8.10
C GLN A 196 -7.98 7.66 8.42
N GLU A 197 -8.36 8.85 8.88
CA GLU A 197 -9.76 9.22 9.18
C GLU A 197 -10.65 9.16 7.94
N LYS A 198 -10.14 9.56 6.77
CA LYS A 198 -10.83 9.44 5.48
C LYS A 198 -11.06 7.97 5.11
N LEU A 199 -10.05 7.11 5.26
CA LEU A 199 -10.11 5.71 4.86
C LEU A 199 -10.93 4.84 5.83
N THR A 200 -10.89 5.12 7.12
CA THR A 200 -11.62 4.35 8.16
C THR A 200 -12.96 4.97 8.53
N GLY A 201 -13.50 5.87 7.70
CA GLY A 201 -14.76 6.58 7.93
C GLY A 201 -16.02 5.70 7.84
N THR A 202 -17.10 6.24 7.28
CA THR A 202 -18.46 5.65 7.27
C THR A 202 -18.66 4.47 6.32
N TYR A 203 -17.68 3.57 6.18
CA TYR A 203 -17.77 2.40 5.31
C TYR A 203 -18.22 1.16 6.11
N PRO A 204 -19.08 0.31 5.55
CA PRO A 204 -19.31 -1.01 6.14
C PRO A 204 -18.02 -1.82 6.08
N THR A 205 -17.81 -2.65 7.08
CA THR A 205 -16.66 -3.54 7.16
C THR A 205 -16.81 -4.74 6.22
N LEU A 206 -15.69 -5.39 5.88
CA LEU A 206 -15.69 -6.65 5.13
C LEU A 206 -16.60 -7.67 5.80
N LYS A 207 -16.56 -7.78 7.13
CA LYS A 207 -17.39 -8.72 7.89
C LYS A 207 -18.88 -8.44 7.76
N GLU A 208 -19.29 -7.18 7.78
CA GLU A 208 -20.70 -6.80 7.62
C GLU A 208 -21.21 -7.12 6.22
N MET A 209 -20.36 -7.00 5.19
CA MET A 209 -20.75 -7.20 3.79
C MET A 209 -20.62 -8.65 3.30
N TYR A 210 -19.57 -9.37 3.75
CA TYR A 210 -19.16 -10.68 3.22
C TYR A 210 -19.06 -11.77 4.30
N GLY A 211 -19.28 -11.44 5.57
CA GLY A 211 -19.19 -12.39 6.67
C GLY A 211 -17.75 -12.60 7.19
N PRO A 212 -17.58 -13.57 8.11
CA PRO A 212 -16.32 -13.76 8.82
C PRO A 212 -15.22 -14.36 7.95
N VAL A 213 -13.98 -14.13 8.38
CA VAL A 213 -12.79 -14.79 7.84
C VAL A 213 -12.51 -16.04 8.67
N TYR A 214 -12.25 -17.15 7.98
CA TYR A 214 -11.93 -18.44 8.57
C TYR A 214 -10.47 -18.81 8.35
N GLN A 215 -9.87 -19.52 9.31
CA GLN A 215 -8.54 -20.10 9.16
C GLN A 215 -8.63 -21.51 8.57
N GLY A 216 -7.61 -21.89 7.79
CA GLY A 216 -7.43 -23.25 7.31
C GLY A 216 -7.15 -24.27 8.41
N ILE A 217 -6.90 -25.50 7.99
CA ILE A 217 -6.81 -26.69 8.85
C ILE A 217 -5.41 -26.86 9.42
N THR A 218 -5.32 -27.31 10.67
CA THR A 218 -4.07 -27.75 11.30
C THR A 218 -4.01 -29.27 11.30
N THR A 219 -3.02 -29.83 10.58
CA THR A 219 -2.77 -31.28 10.56
C THR A 219 -2.10 -31.76 11.85
N GLY A 220 -1.19 -30.95 12.42
CA GLY A 220 -0.33 -31.32 13.54
C GLY A 220 0.82 -32.27 13.18
N LEU A 221 0.89 -32.77 11.95
CA LEU A 221 1.99 -33.54 11.39
C LEU A 221 1.85 -33.63 9.85
N ASP A 222 2.31 -32.61 9.14
CA ASP A 222 2.12 -32.48 7.69
C ASP A 222 2.64 -33.70 6.90
N GLU A 223 3.80 -34.25 7.27
CA GLU A 223 4.39 -35.44 6.63
C GLU A 223 3.49 -36.69 6.64
N ALA A 224 2.51 -36.77 7.54
CA ALA A 224 1.58 -37.89 7.62
C ALA A 224 0.30 -37.64 6.81
N PHE A 225 -0.21 -36.40 6.84
CA PHE A 225 -1.53 -36.06 6.30
C PHE A 225 -1.51 -35.43 4.91
N ILE A 226 -0.39 -34.84 4.50
CA ILE A 226 -0.23 -34.21 3.19
C ILE A 226 0.58 -35.16 2.32
N VAL A 227 -0.03 -35.62 1.22
CA VAL A 227 0.55 -36.59 0.30
C VAL A 227 0.60 -36.05 -1.12
N ASP A 228 1.55 -36.53 -1.92
CA ASP A 228 1.65 -36.20 -3.34
C ASP A 228 0.66 -37.02 -4.19
N GLU A 229 0.52 -36.64 -5.47
CA GLU A 229 -0.36 -37.35 -6.43
C GLU A 229 -0.02 -38.84 -6.55
N ALA A 230 1.26 -39.21 -6.50
CA ALA A 230 1.71 -40.61 -6.63
C ALA A 230 1.25 -41.46 -5.43
N THR A 231 1.41 -40.94 -4.22
CA THR A 231 0.95 -41.57 -2.98
C THR A 231 -0.56 -41.64 -2.94
N LYS A 232 -1.26 -40.56 -3.30
CA LYS A 232 -2.73 -40.54 -3.43
C LYS A 232 -3.22 -41.61 -4.41
N THR A 233 -2.59 -41.73 -5.58
CA THR A 233 -2.95 -42.74 -6.58
C THR A 233 -2.81 -44.16 -6.01
N LYS A 234 -1.67 -44.45 -5.37
CA LYS A 234 -1.44 -45.74 -4.71
C LYS A 234 -2.47 -46.05 -3.62
N LEU A 235 -2.84 -45.07 -2.80
CA LEU A 235 -3.83 -45.25 -1.73
C LEU A 235 -5.21 -45.60 -2.29
N VAL A 236 -5.63 -44.95 -3.38
CA VAL A 236 -6.90 -45.20 -4.06
C VAL A 236 -6.89 -46.55 -4.81
N GLU A 237 -5.76 -46.95 -5.38
CA GLU A 237 -5.59 -48.28 -5.99
C GLU A 237 -5.66 -49.41 -4.96
N GLU A 238 -5.05 -49.23 -3.77
CA GLU A 238 -5.11 -50.19 -2.67
C GLU A 238 -6.51 -50.27 -2.04
N ASP A 239 -7.22 -49.13 -1.90
CA ASP A 239 -8.59 -49.05 -1.40
C ASP A 239 -9.34 -47.88 -2.05
N PRO A 240 -10.28 -48.13 -2.99
CA PRO A 240 -11.00 -47.08 -3.70
C PRO A 240 -11.76 -46.09 -2.81
N ARG A 241 -12.17 -46.50 -1.60
CA ARG A 241 -12.86 -45.61 -0.64
C ARG A 241 -11.95 -44.50 -0.11
N SER A 242 -10.62 -44.67 -0.18
CA SER A 242 -9.66 -43.63 0.18
C SER A 242 -9.93 -42.31 -0.54
N ALA A 243 -10.49 -42.36 -1.75
CA ALA A 243 -10.86 -41.18 -2.53
C ALA A 243 -11.89 -40.28 -1.82
N ASP A 244 -12.76 -40.84 -0.96
CA ASP A 244 -13.83 -40.09 -0.28
C ASP A 244 -13.27 -39.04 0.71
N ILE A 245 -12.13 -39.37 1.33
CA ILE A 245 -11.46 -38.57 2.36
C ILE A 245 -10.14 -37.95 1.90
N LEU A 246 -9.79 -38.07 0.62
CA LEU A 246 -8.68 -37.34 0.02
C LEU A 246 -9.20 -36.05 -0.59
N LYS A 247 -8.67 -34.91 -0.15
CA LYS A 247 -9.06 -33.59 -0.64
C LYS A 247 -7.86 -32.87 -1.26
N PRO A 248 -8.02 -32.14 -2.36
CA PRO A 248 -6.97 -31.24 -2.86
C PRO A 248 -6.53 -30.28 -1.75
N PHE A 249 -5.24 -29.98 -1.69
CA PHE A 249 -4.64 -29.21 -0.61
C PHE A 249 -3.73 -28.10 -1.12
N ALA A 250 -3.85 -26.91 -0.54
CA ALA A 250 -2.98 -25.77 -0.78
C ALA A 250 -2.33 -25.32 0.54
N ASP A 251 -1.00 -25.21 0.54
CA ASP A 251 -0.24 -24.62 1.64
C ASP A 251 -0.03 -23.12 1.40
N LYS A 252 0.55 -22.41 2.37
CA LYS A 252 0.82 -20.96 2.30
C LYS A 252 1.61 -20.52 1.06
N GLN A 253 2.43 -21.41 0.47
CA GLN A 253 3.23 -21.12 -0.72
C GLN A 253 2.42 -21.19 -2.01
N ASP A 254 1.27 -21.85 -1.96
CA ASP A 254 0.38 -22.08 -3.10
C ASP A 254 -0.66 -20.96 -3.23
N ILE A 255 -0.70 -20.03 -2.26
CA ILE A 255 -1.63 -18.90 -2.19
C ILE A 255 -0.87 -17.61 -2.52
N GLU A 256 -1.00 -17.16 -3.76
CA GLU A 256 -0.32 -15.99 -4.30
C GLU A 256 -1.32 -14.90 -4.74
N LYS A 257 -0.80 -13.73 -5.09
CA LYS A 257 -1.61 -12.66 -5.67
C LYS A 257 -2.27 -13.16 -6.96
N TRP A 258 -3.60 -13.11 -7.00
CA TRP A 258 -4.43 -13.54 -8.14
C TRP A 258 -4.44 -15.04 -8.45
N ALA A 259 -3.71 -15.88 -7.72
CA ALA A 259 -3.68 -17.32 -7.97
C ALA A 259 -3.64 -18.13 -6.68
N THR A 260 -4.41 -19.22 -6.69
CA THR A 260 -4.24 -20.33 -5.77
C THR A 260 -3.99 -21.56 -6.62
N GLU A 261 -2.80 -22.14 -6.55
CA GLU A 261 -2.40 -23.30 -7.36
C GLU A 261 -1.75 -24.37 -6.48
N SER A 262 -2.52 -25.40 -6.11
CA SER A 262 -1.96 -26.57 -5.43
C SER A 262 -0.85 -27.22 -6.27
N ARG A 263 0.25 -27.59 -5.61
CA ARG A 263 1.34 -28.42 -6.19
C ARG A 263 0.95 -29.89 -6.34
N SER A 264 -0.32 -30.17 -6.67
CA SER A 264 -0.91 -31.52 -6.69
C SER A 264 -0.74 -32.25 -5.35
N LEU A 265 -0.92 -31.49 -4.28
CA LEU A 265 -0.90 -32.00 -2.90
C LEU A 265 -2.31 -32.38 -2.48
N TRP A 266 -2.40 -33.43 -1.68
CA TRP A 266 -3.67 -33.97 -1.19
C TRP A 266 -3.62 -34.12 0.32
N LEU A 267 -4.69 -33.69 0.97
CA LEU A 267 -4.93 -33.90 2.39
C LEU A 267 -5.70 -35.20 2.61
N ILE A 268 -5.20 -36.03 3.52
CA ILE A 268 -5.97 -37.08 4.17
C ILE A 268 -6.87 -36.41 5.21
N TYR A 269 -8.13 -36.18 4.83
CA TYR A 269 -9.10 -35.39 5.58
C TYR A 269 -9.84 -36.25 6.62
N THR A 270 -9.28 -36.32 7.82
CA THR A 270 -9.85 -37.06 8.97
C THR A 270 -10.13 -36.14 10.17
N PRO A 271 -11.10 -35.21 10.09
CA PRO A 271 -11.42 -34.34 11.23
C PRO A 271 -11.98 -35.15 12.41
N ALA A 272 -11.89 -34.55 13.60
CA ALA A 272 -12.26 -35.21 14.85
C ALA A 272 -13.69 -35.77 14.82
N ASN A 273 -13.82 -37.06 15.14
CA ASN A 273 -15.09 -37.80 15.25
C ASN A 273 -15.96 -37.88 13.99
N LEU A 274 -15.44 -37.57 12.80
CA LEU A 274 -16.23 -37.66 11.57
C LEU A 274 -16.16 -39.03 10.90
N TYR A 275 -15.00 -39.69 10.92
CA TYR A 275 -14.78 -40.97 10.25
C TYR A 275 -14.31 -42.05 11.21
N ASN A 276 -14.67 -43.30 10.90
CA ASN A 276 -14.03 -44.48 11.48
C ASN A 276 -12.89 -44.93 10.58
N ILE A 277 -11.65 -44.90 11.09
CA ILE A 277 -10.45 -45.21 10.30
C ILE A 277 -10.42 -46.67 9.81
N ASP A 278 -11.14 -47.58 10.48
CA ASP A 278 -11.23 -48.98 10.07
C ASP A 278 -11.98 -49.17 8.75
N ASP A 279 -12.79 -48.19 8.35
CA ASP A 279 -13.47 -48.19 7.05
C ASP A 279 -12.50 -47.83 5.89
N TYR A 280 -11.28 -47.39 6.19
CA TYR A 280 -10.26 -46.96 5.21
C TYR A 280 -8.90 -47.65 5.46
N PRO A 281 -8.78 -48.98 5.26
CA PRO A 281 -7.57 -49.75 5.55
C PRO A 281 -6.28 -49.24 4.91
N ALA A 282 -6.32 -48.74 3.67
CA ALA A 282 -5.11 -48.19 3.02
C ALA A 282 -4.62 -46.92 3.72
N ILE A 283 -5.54 -45.99 4.02
CA ILE A 283 -5.25 -44.76 4.77
C ILE A 283 -4.77 -45.09 6.19
N LYS A 284 -5.44 -46.02 6.88
CA LYS A 284 -5.03 -46.48 8.21
C LYS A 284 -3.59 -46.97 8.19
N LYS A 285 -3.25 -47.88 7.27
CA LYS A 285 -1.91 -48.45 7.10
C LYS A 285 -0.86 -47.37 6.83
N HIS A 286 -1.18 -46.36 6.01
CA HIS A 286 -0.31 -45.21 5.76
C HIS A 286 -0.09 -44.39 7.04
N LEU A 287 -1.13 -43.99 7.75
CA LEU A 287 -0.99 -43.20 8.98
C LEU A 287 -0.30 -43.99 10.10
N GLU A 288 -0.46 -45.32 10.14
CA GLU A 288 0.13 -46.19 11.16
C GLU A 288 1.67 -46.08 11.16
N SER A 289 2.32 -45.85 10.01
CA SER A 289 3.78 -45.62 9.97
C SER A 289 4.24 -44.35 10.68
N PHE A 290 3.31 -43.44 10.98
CA PHE A 290 3.56 -42.19 11.70
C PHE A 290 3.01 -42.21 13.13
N ARG A 291 2.42 -43.34 13.58
CA ARG A 291 1.65 -43.43 14.82
C ARG A 291 2.39 -42.90 16.05
N ASP A 292 3.65 -43.27 16.23
CA ASP A 292 4.47 -42.82 17.36
C ASP A 292 4.62 -41.29 17.45
N LYS A 293 4.63 -40.60 16.30
CA LYS A 293 4.67 -39.13 16.24
C LYS A 293 3.27 -38.56 16.44
N LEU A 294 2.26 -39.19 15.84
CA LEU A 294 0.87 -38.75 15.89
C LEU A 294 0.28 -38.81 17.31
N GLU A 295 0.62 -39.83 18.10
CA GLU A 295 0.17 -39.97 19.50
C GLU A 295 0.85 -38.98 20.46
N LYS A 296 1.98 -38.37 20.06
CA LYS A 296 2.68 -37.34 20.83
C LYS A 296 2.17 -35.92 20.57
N ARG A 297 1.24 -35.74 19.62
CA ARG A 297 0.64 -34.43 19.33
C ARG A 297 -0.18 -33.94 20.51
N SER A 298 -0.25 -32.62 20.67
CA SER A 298 -1.13 -32.00 21.66
C SER A 298 -2.59 -32.08 21.21
N GLY A 299 -3.50 -32.17 22.18
CA GLY A 299 -4.95 -32.17 21.97
C GLY A 299 -5.65 -33.46 22.42
N THR A 300 -6.92 -33.60 22.07
CA THR A 300 -7.80 -34.72 22.47
C THR A 300 -8.27 -35.57 21.28
N GLN A 301 -7.77 -35.26 20.09
CA GLN A 301 -8.05 -36.00 18.86
C GLN A 301 -7.48 -37.42 18.94
N LYS A 302 -8.09 -38.35 18.22
CA LYS A 302 -7.51 -39.68 18.03
C LYS A 302 -6.24 -39.57 17.18
N TRP A 303 -5.34 -40.54 17.30
CA TRP A 303 -4.04 -40.50 16.64
C TRP A 303 -4.12 -40.32 15.11
N TYR A 304 -5.17 -40.85 14.47
CA TYR A 304 -5.41 -40.74 13.02
C TYR A 304 -6.21 -39.51 12.60
N GLU A 305 -6.66 -38.67 13.54
CA GLU A 305 -7.47 -37.49 13.27
C GLU A 305 -6.58 -36.23 13.07
N LEU A 306 -7.06 -35.28 12.29
CA LEU A 306 -6.45 -33.94 12.15
C LEU A 306 -6.47 -33.22 13.50
N GLN A 307 -5.47 -32.37 13.75
CA GLN A 307 -5.37 -31.64 15.02
C GLN A 307 -6.49 -30.59 15.18
N HIS A 308 -6.81 -29.85 14.11
CA HIS A 308 -7.92 -28.89 14.13
C HIS A 308 -8.45 -28.62 12.72
N ALA A 309 -9.76 -28.69 12.51
CA ALA A 309 -10.39 -28.42 11.22
C ALA A 309 -11.41 -27.26 11.25
N GLY A 310 -11.54 -26.54 12.37
CA GLY A 310 -12.61 -25.55 12.54
C GLY A 310 -14.00 -26.19 12.69
N ALA A 311 -15.04 -25.36 12.85
CA ALA A 311 -16.42 -25.82 13.05
C ALA A 311 -17.14 -26.20 11.75
N HIS A 312 -16.78 -25.55 10.63
CA HIS A 312 -17.41 -25.73 9.32
C HIS A 312 -16.38 -25.81 8.17
N PRO A 313 -15.38 -26.71 8.23
CA PRO A 313 -14.35 -26.86 7.18
C PRO A 313 -14.92 -27.17 5.80
N GLU A 314 -16.10 -27.79 5.72
CA GLU A 314 -16.76 -28.16 4.48
C GLU A 314 -17.07 -26.96 3.58
N LYS A 315 -17.23 -25.77 4.18
CA LYS A 315 -17.45 -24.52 3.45
C LYS A 315 -16.26 -24.13 2.57
N MET A 316 -15.08 -24.66 2.88
CA MET A 316 -13.86 -24.42 2.12
C MET A 316 -13.77 -25.25 0.83
N PHE A 317 -14.58 -26.30 0.69
CA PHE A 317 -14.51 -27.21 -0.47
C PHE A 317 -15.17 -26.62 -1.73
N GLY A 318 -15.85 -25.49 -1.59
CA GLY A 318 -16.37 -24.72 -2.72
C GLY A 318 -15.41 -23.63 -3.17
N GLN A 319 -15.84 -22.89 -4.20
CA GLN A 319 -15.17 -21.67 -4.61
C GLN A 319 -15.13 -20.67 -3.44
N LYS A 320 -13.99 -20.05 -3.23
CA LYS A 320 -13.76 -19.15 -2.08
C LYS A 320 -12.68 -18.12 -2.37
N LEU A 321 -12.70 -17.00 -1.67
CA LEU A 321 -11.60 -16.06 -1.64
C LEU A 321 -10.59 -16.48 -0.57
N GLY A 322 -9.34 -16.66 -0.98
CA GLY A 322 -8.23 -17.10 -0.15
C GLY A 322 -7.10 -16.09 -0.04
N PHE A 323 -6.31 -16.16 1.03
CA PHE A 323 -5.08 -15.38 1.21
C PHE A 323 -4.15 -15.97 2.27
N ALA A 324 -2.87 -15.65 2.20
CA ALA A 324 -1.88 -16.14 3.15
C ALA A 324 -1.90 -15.35 4.47
N LYS A 325 -1.73 -16.07 5.59
CA LYS A 325 -1.58 -15.51 6.93
C LYS A 325 -0.31 -14.67 7.08
N GLU A 326 0.75 -15.03 6.35
CA GLU A 326 2.04 -14.36 6.41
C GLU A 326 2.51 -14.02 4.99
N SER A 327 2.78 -12.75 4.73
CA SER A 327 3.16 -12.29 3.39
C SER A 327 3.94 -10.97 3.41
N VAL A 328 4.72 -10.72 2.36
CA VAL A 328 5.42 -9.44 2.13
C VAL A 328 4.63 -8.52 1.17
N ASN A 329 3.61 -9.05 0.53
CA ASN A 329 2.77 -8.42 -0.48
C ASN A 329 1.36 -9.03 -0.44
N SER A 330 0.44 -8.43 -1.19
CA SER A 330 -0.94 -8.93 -1.28
C SER A 330 -1.00 -10.33 -1.89
N THR A 331 -1.85 -11.22 -1.35
CA THR A 331 -1.96 -12.65 -1.76
C THR A 331 -3.39 -13.10 -2.01
N PHE A 332 -4.31 -12.16 -2.27
CA PHE A 332 -5.72 -12.51 -2.39
C PHE A 332 -6.02 -13.12 -3.77
N SER A 333 -6.83 -14.17 -3.79
CA SER A 333 -7.34 -14.76 -5.02
C SER A 333 -8.63 -15.55 -4.76
N VAL A 334 -9.46 -15.71 -5.78
CA VAL A 334 -10.53 -16.70 -5.79
C VAL A 334 -9.92 -18.05 -6.14
N ASP A 335 -9.96 -18.98 -5.19
CA ASP A 335 -9.72 -20.39 -5.44
C ASP A 335 -10.96 -21.00 -6.12
N LYS A 336 -10.79 -21.36 -7.40
CA LYS A 336 -11.81 -22.02 -8.23
C LYS A 336 -11.87 -23.54 -8.01
N SER A 337 -10.82 -24.13 -7.41
CA SER A 337 -10.62 -25.58 -7.27
C SER A 337 -11.20 -26.16 -5.99
N GLY A 338 -11.44 -25.33 -4.97
CA GLY A 338 -11.95 -25.78 -3.67
C GLY A 338 -10.88 -26.47 -2.82
N ASP A 339 -9.61 -26.06 -2.98
CA ASP A 339 -8.46 -26.59 -2.27
C ASP A 339 -8.60 -26.39 -0.75
N VAL A 340 -8.29 -27.42 0.02
CA VAL A 340 -8.25 -27.29 1.48
C VAL A 340 -7.00 -26.53 1.89
N PHE A 341 -7.17 -25.40 2.58
CA PHE A 341 -6.04 -24.60 3.04
C PHE A 341 -5.48 -25.14 4.33
N GLY A 342 -4.14 -25.14 4.43
CA GLY A 342 -3.44 -25.35 5.70
C GLY A 342 -3.58 -24.17 6.67
N GLN A 343 -3.03 -24.31 7.87
CA GLN A 343 -3.08 -23.29 8.93
C GLN A 343 -2.53 -21.91 8.51
N GLY A 344 -1.64 -21.90 7.51
CA GLY A 344 -1.05 -20.69 6.94
C GLY A 344 -1.97 -19.94 5.96
N GLY A 345 -3.15 -20.48 5.64
CA GLY A 345 -4.15 -19.83 4.78
C GLY A 345 -5.37 -19.36 5.56
N PHE A 346 -5.94 -18.24 5.11
CA PHE A 346 -7.25 -17.75 5.50
C PHE A 346 -8.19 -17.73 4.30
N TYR A 347 -9.49 -17.76 4.55
CA TYR A 347 -10.49 -17.67 3.51
C TYR A 347 -11.79 -17.01 3.97
N THR A 348 -12.54 -16.49 3.02
CA THR A 348 -13.98 -16.18 3.16
C THR A 348 -14.77 -17.16 2.30
N THR A 349 -16.06 -17.35 2.59
CA THR A 349 -16.92 -18.23 1.76
C THR A 349 -17.51 -17.50 0.55
N GLU A 350 -17.07 -16.27 0.31
CA GLU A 350 -17.52 -15.44 -0.79
C GLU A 350 -16.47 -15.48 -1.91
N SER A 351 -16.93 -15.33 -3.15
CA SER A 351 -16.08 -15.37 -4.35
C SER A 351 -16.32 -14.16 -5.26
N ASP A 352 -16.62 -13.00 -4.65
CA ASP A 352 -16.83 -11.76 -5.37
C ASP A 352 -15.49 -11.16 -5.85
N TYR A 353 -15.32 -11.13 -7.17
CA TYR A 353 -14.13 -10.56 -7.82
C TYR A 353 -13.97 -9.06 -7.57
N TYR A 354 -15.03 -8.32 -7.25
CA TYR A 354 -14.88 -6.93 -6.80
C TYR A 354 -14.11 -6.85 -5.48
N LEU A 355 -14.43 -7.73 -4.52
CA LEU A 355 -13.71 -7.80 -3.26
C LEU A 355 -12.24 -8.17 -3.47
N VAL A 356 -11.96 -9.12 -4.37
CA VAL A 356 -10.57 -9.49 -4.71
C VAL A 356 -9.82 -8.31 -5.34
N ALA A 357 -10.46 -7.56 -6.24
CA ALA A 357 -9.89 -6.34 -6.80
C ALA A 357 -9.51 -5.33 -5.71
N LEU A 358 -10.43 -5.08 -4.78
CA LEU A 358 -10.19 -4.19 -3.63
C LEU A 358 -8.98 -4.66 -2.82
N LEU A 359 -8.99 -5.91 -2.35
CA LEU A 359 -7.96 -6.46 -1.45
C LEU A 359 -6.56 -6.52 -2.07
N ASN A 360 -6.48 -6.62 -3.40
CA ASN A 360 -5.21 -6.61 -4.14
C ASN A 360 -4.72 -5.22 -4.57
N SER A 361 -5.49 -4.16 -4.29
CA SER A 361 -5.11 -2.78 -4.57
C SER A 361 -4.04 -2.24 -3.61
N SER A 362 -3.28 -1.25 -4.07
CA SER A 362 -2.25 -0.55 -3.31
C SER A 362 -2.81 0.11 -2.04
N LEU A 363 -4.03 0.67 -2.10
CA LEU A 363 -4.69 1.29 -0.95
C LEU A 363 -5.04 0.25 0.13
N PHE A 364 -5.62 -0.89 -0.25
CA PHE A 364 -5.94 -1.93 0.73
C PHE A 364 -4.69 -2.57 1.30
N TRP A 365 -3.66 -2.79 0.48
CA TRP A 365 -2.39 -3.26 0.99
C TRP A 365 -1.76 -2.29 1.99
N TYR A 366 -1.88 -0.98 1.77
CA TYR A 366 -1.52 0.03 2.75
C TYR A 366 -2.32 -0.13 4.06
N LEU A 367 -3.65 -0.23 4.00
CA LEU A 367 -4.50 -0.41 5.19
C LEU A 367 -4.16 -1.66 5.99
N ILE A 368 -3.93 -2.78 5.30
CA ILE A 368 -3.51 -4.05 5.92
C ILE A 368 -2.20 -3.84 6.67
N ARG A 369 -1.17 -3.30 6.00
CA ARG A 369 0.15 -3.06 6.61
C ARG A 369 0.11 -2.13 7.82
N GLN A 370 -0.76 -1.12 7.84
CA GLN A 370 -0.91 -0.22 9.00
C GLN A 370 -1.46 -0.93 10.24
N SER A 371 -2.26 -1.99 10.05
CA SER A 371 -2.91 -2.72 11.14
C SER A 371 -2.18 -4.01 11.54
N SER A 372 -1.29 -4.54 10.67
CA SER A 372 -0.59 -5.81 10.84
C SER A 372 0.74 -5.68 11.59
N ALA A 373 1.12 -6.75 12.31
CA ALA A 373 2.44 -6.85 12.90
C ALA A 373 3.48 -7.13 11.82
N LYS A 374 4.55 -6.33 11.79
CA LYS A 374 5.70 -6.53 10.89
C LYS A 374 6.82 -7.25 11.63
N LYS A 375 7.25 -8.40 11.12
CA LYS A 375 8.40 -9.17 11.61
C LYS A 375 9.72 -8.52 11.17
N GLU A 376 10.83 -8.91 11.80
CA GLU A 376 12.17 -8.35 11.51
C GLU A 376 12.62 -8.56 10.05
N ASP A 377 12.18 -9.65 9.42
CA ASP A 377 12.45 -10.00 8.03
C ASP A 377 11.58 -9.25 7.01
N GLY A 378 10.68 -8.38 7.48
CA GLY A 378 9.76 -7.60 6.65
C GLY A 378 8.44 -8.28 6.32
N VAL A 379 8.21 -9.52 6.79
CA VAL A 379 6.95 -10.24 6.61
C VAL A 379 5.87 -9.65 7.52
N TYR A 380 4.68 -9.43 6.99
CA TYR A 380 3.50 -9.05 7.75
C TYR A 380 2.72 -10.28 8.18
N GLU A 381 2.31 -10.32 9.46
CA GLU A 381 1.38 -11.32 9.97
C GLU A 381 -0.04 -10.74 9.98
N LEU A 382 -0.91 -11.33 9.17
CA LEU A 382 -2.30 -10.96 9.01
C LEU A 382 -3.16 -11.75 10.01
N THR A 383 -4.27 -11.17 10.44
CA THR A 383 -5.26 -11.82 11.29
C THR A 383 -6.66 -11.69 10.69
N ALA A 384 -7.51 -12.67 10.96
CA ALA A 384 -8.92 -12.64 10.54
C ALA A 384 -9.60 -11.33 10.95
N THR A 385 -9.45 -10.91 12.21
CA THR A 385 -10.06 -9.68 12.75
C THR A 385 -9.63 -8.42 12.00
N GLN A 386 -8.35 -8.31 11.60
CA GLN A 386 -7.89 -7.13 10.84
C GLN A 386 -8.55 -7.07 9.47
N ILE A 387 -8.59 -8.20 8.75
CA ILE A 387 -9.19 -8.28 7.42
C ILE A 387 -10.70 -8.08 7.48
N GLU A 388 -11.36 -8.66 8.48
CA GLU A 388 -12.79 -8.47 8.76
C GLU A 388 -13.18 -7.00 8.94
N ASN A 389 -12.29 -6.17 9.50
CA ASN A 389 -12.53 -4.76 9.78
C ASN A 389 -12.13 -3.82 8.62
N LEU A 390 -11.67 -4.34 7.48
CA LEU A 390 -11.33 -3.50 6.34
C LEU A 390 -12.58 -2.79 5.80
N PRO A 391 -12.47 -1.48 5.48
CA PRO A 391 -13.58 -0.70 4.96
C PRO A 391 -13.90 -1.10 3.52
N ILE A 392 -15.16 -1.43 3.22
CA ILE A 392 -15.63 -1.75 1.87
C ILE A 392 -16.38 -0.54 1.31
N PRO A 393 -15.85 0.15 0.28
CA PRO A 393 -16.54 1.26 -0.34
C PRO A 393 -17.76 0.77 -1.12
N ASP A 394 -18.84 1.55 -1.07
CA ASP A 394 -19.97 1.37 -1.98
C ASP A 394 -19.54 1.75 -3.40
N ALA A 395 -19.98 0.99 -4.39
CA ALA A 395 -19.62 1.21 -5.79
C ALA A 395 -20.85 1.01 -6.68
N PRO A 396 -21.10 1.93 -7.64
CA PRO A 396 -22.13 1.72 -8.65
C PRO A 396 -21.95 0.36 -9.35
N GLY A 397 -23.05 -0.32 -9.69
CA GLY A 397 -22.99 -1.67 -10.25
C GLY A 397 -22.10 -1.81 -11.49
N LEU A 398 -21.99 -0.77 -12.33
CA LEU A 398 -21.07 -0.75 -13.47
C LEU A 398 -19.59 -0.73 -13.04
N ILE A 399 -19.25 0.03 -12.00
CA ILE A 399 -17.89 0.10 -11.44
C ILE A 399 -17.54 -1.24 -10.79
N ARG A 400 -18.45 -1.77 -9.97
CA ARG A 400 -18.30 -3.10 -9.36
C ARG A 400 -18.07 -4.19 -10.41
N GLY A 401 -18.88 -4.19 -11.48
CA GLY A 401 -18.75 -5.13 -12.60
C GLY A 401 -17.42 -5.01 -13.33
N ARG A 402 -16.98 -3.78 -13.65
CA ARG A 402 -15.67 -3.54 -14.31
C ARG A 402 -14.50 -4.01 -13.44
N MET A 403 -14.51 -3.69 -12.15
CA MET A 403 -13.47 -4.12 -11.23
C MET A 403 -13.43 -5.64 -11.08
N GLY A 404 -14.60 -6.29 -11.02
CA GLY A 404 -14.68 -7.75 -11.04
C GLY A 404 -14.08 -8.36 -12.30
N GLN A 405 -14.35 -7.78 -13.47
CA GLN A 405 -13.77 -8.23 -14.75
C GLN A 405 -12.25 -8.07 -14.78
N LEU A 406 -11.72 -6.93 -14.30
CA LEU A 406 -10.28 -6.71 -14.20
C LEU A 406 -9.63 -7.71 -13.25
N SER A 407 -10.25 -8.00 -12.11
CA SER A 407 -9.75 -9.01 -11.18
C SER A 407 -9.74 -10.40 -11.79
N ASP A 408 -10.82 -10.85 -12.43
CA ASP A 408 -10.86 -12.18 -13.06
C ASP A 408 -9.85 -12.28 -14.20
N TYR A 409 -9.69 -11.22 -14.99
CA TYR A 409 -8.65 -11.11 -16.00
C TYR A 409 -7.24 -11.24 -15.41
N CYS A 410 -6.93 -10.57 -14.29
CA CYS A 410 -5.65 -10.73 -13.60
C CYS A 410 -5.41 -12.19 -13.19
N GLN A 411 -6.42 -12.87 -12.63
CA GLN A 411 -6.27 -14.28 -12.22
C GLN A 411 -5.99 -15.18 -13.41
N ASP A 412 -6.81 -15.11 -14.46
CA ASP A 412 -6.66 -15.96 -15.63
C ASP A 412 -5.32 -15.68 -16.36
N THR A 413 -4.87 -14.43 -16.38
CA THR A 413 -3.59 -14.02 -16.96
C THR A 413 -2.41 -14.53 -16.13
N VAL A 414 -2.49 -14.47 -14.79
CA VAL A 414 -1.47 -15.03 -13.89
C VAL A 414 -1.38 -16.55 -14.06
N LEU A 415 -2.51 -17.26 -14.11
CA LEU A 415 -2.52 -18.71 -14.33
C LEU A 415 -1.92 -19.07 -15.69
N THR A 416 -2.31 -18.35 -16.76
CA THR A 416 -1.74 -18.54 -18.11
C THR A 416 -0.23 -18.34 -18.12
N ARG A 417 0.27 -17.30 -17.43
CA ARG A 417 1.70 -17.05 -17.28
C ARG A 417 2.40 -18.16 -16.50
N ASN A 418 1.81 -18.62 -15.40
CA ASN A 418 2.37 -19.67 -14.56
C ASN A 418 2.47 -21.00 -15.32
N ASP A 419 1.43 -21.35 -16.08
CA ASP A 419 1.41 -22.51 -16.98
C ASP A 419 2.49 -22.41 -18.06
N LEU A 420 2.66 -21.24 -18.67
CA LEU A 420 3.70 -20.97 -19.66
C LEU A 420 5.11 -21.20 -19.07
N VAL A 421 5.37 -20.62 -17.89
CA VAL A 421 6.64 -20.76 -17.19
C VAL A 421 6.90 -22.21 -16.81
N LYS A 422 5.88 -22.91 -16.31
CA LYS A 422 5.95 -24.34 -15.95
C LYS A 422 6.19 -25.22 -17.17
N HIS A 423 5.52 -24.93 -18.29
CA HIS A 423 5.70 -25.66 -19.55
C HIS A 423 7.12 -25.51 -20.08
N PHE A 424 7.67 -24.28 -20.13
CA PHE A 424 9.05 -24.06 -20.56
C PHE A 424 10.07 -24.79 -19.66
N ARG A 425 9.85 -24.78 -18.34
CA ARG A 425 10.66 -25.54 -17.38
C ARG A 425 10.60 -27.05 -17.66
N GLY A 426 9.41 -27.57 -17.94
CA GLY A 426 9.21 -28.96 -18.33
C GLY A 426 9.95 -29.33 -19.61
N MET A 427 9.85 -28.48 -20.64
CA MET A 427 10.58 -28.66 -21.90
C MET A 427 12.09 -28.61 -21.71
N THR A 428 12.59 -27.69 -20.88
CA THR A 428 14.01 -27.61 -20.51
C THR A 428 14.46 -28.89 -19.84
N ALA A 429 13.72 -29.34 -18.83
CA ALA A 429 14.04 -30.54 -18.07
C ALA A 429 14.02 -31.81 -18.94
N TYR A 430 13.04 -31.92 -19.85
CA TYR A 430 12.88 -33.08 -20.71
C TYR A 430 13.93 -33.18 -21.83
N ASN A 431 14.27 -32.06 -22.47
CA ASN A 431 15.13 -32.08 -23.65
C ASN A 431 16.61 -31.84 -23.34
N LEU A 432 16.93 -31.12 -22.25
CA LEU A 432 18.29 -30.65 -22.01
C LEU A 432 18.95 -31.30 -20.79
N LEU A 433 18.19 -31.86 -19.86
CA LEU A 433 18.74 -32.44 -18.63
C LEU A 433 18.84 -33.97 -18.68
N PRO A 434 19.85 -34.56 -18.03
CA PRO A 434 19.91 -36.01 -17.86
C PRO A 434 18.71 -36.58 -17.09
N ASP A 435 18.39 -37.84 -17.38
CA ASP A 435 17.31 -38.58 -16.71
C ASP A 435 17.44 -38.52 -15.18
N GLY A 436 16.31 -38.26 -14.50
CA GLY A 436 16.22 -38.22 -13.05
C GLY A 436 16.69 -36.91 -12.38
N LEU A 437 17.02 -35.87 -13.16
CA LEU A 437 17.40 -34.54 -12.63
C LEU A 437 16.33 -33.45 -12.82
N SER A 438 15.20 -33.77 -13.44
CA SER A 438 14.09 -32.82 -13.69
C SER A 438 13.52 -32.17 -12.42
N SER A 439 13.57 -32.86 -11.28
CA SER A 439 13.12 -32.35 -9.98
C SER A 439 14.16 -31.48 -9.26
N LYS A 440 15.33 -31.23 -9.86
CA LYS A 440 16.47 -30.53 -9.24
C LYS A 440 16.83 -29.22 -9.95
N LEU A 441 15.89 -28.60 -10.66
CA LEU A 441 16.11 -27.31 -11.32
C LEU A 441 16.58 -26.26 -10.31
N THR A 442 17.55 -25.44 -10.71
CA THR A 442 18.04 -24.33 -9.87
C THR A 442 17.07 -23.14 -9.92
N GLN A 443 17.13 -22.26 -8.92
CA GLN A 443 16.25 -21.08 -8.85
C GLN A 443 16.34 -20.20 -10.12
N LYS A 444 17.52 -20.15 -10.74
CA LYS A 444 17.75 -19.41 -11.97
C LYS A 444 17.00 -20.01 -13.17
N LEU A 445 16.92 -21.33 -13.26
CA LEU A 445 16.12 -22.02 -14.27
C LEU A 445 14.62 -21.99 -13.96
N HIS A 446 14.25 -21.93 -12.68
CA HIS A 446 12.87 -21.61 -12.29
C HIS A 446 12.43 -20.23 -12.78
N ASN A 447 13.32 -19.25 -12.69
CA ASN A 447 13.10 -17.86 -13.09
C ASN A 447 13.77 -17.52 -14.44
N TRP A 448 13.76 -18.47 -15.39
CA TRP A 448 14.51 -18.36 -16.66
C TRP A 448 14.25 -17.06 -17.44
N PHE A 449 13.01 -16.57 -17.42
CA PHE A 449 12.59 -15.36 -18.14
C PHE A 449 13.23 -14.07 -17.59
N ALA A 450 13.76 -14.10 -16.35
CA ALA A 450 14.48 -12.99 -15.73
C ALA A 450 15.93 -12.85 -16.22
N HIS A 451 16.39 -13.75 -17.09
CA HIS A 451 17.77 -13.81 -17.55
C HIS A 451 17.87 -13.74 -19.08
N GLU A 452 19.07 -13.44 -19.56
CA GLU A 452 19.41 -13.58 -20.99
C GLU A 452 19.80 -15.02 -21.30
N PHE A 453 19.67 -15.42 -22.57
CA PHE A 453 19.88 -16.79 -23.03
C PHE A 453 21.25 -17.37 -22.64
N ASP A 454 22.33 -16.59 -22.75
CA ASP A 454 23.68 -17.03 -22.39
C ASP A 454 23.80 -17.39 -20.90
N ALA A 455 23.12 -16.64 -20.03
CA ALA A 455 23.12 -16.87 -18.59
C ALA A 455 22.26 -18.08 -18.20
N PHE A 456 21.19 -18.35 -18.97
CA PHE A 456 20.36 -19.55 -18.87
C PHE A 456 21.13 -20.79 -19.32
N ARG A 457 21.77 -20.75 -20.49
CA ARG A 457 22.59 -21.85 -21.03
C ARG A 457 23.77 -22.17 -20.11
N SER A 458 24.47 -21.15 -19.64
CA SER A 458 25.62 -21.31 -18.74
C SER A 458 25.22 -21.97 -17.42
N GLU A 459 24.00 -21.73 -16.94
CA GLU A 459 23.45 -22.40 -15.76
C GLU A 459 23.20 -23.88 -16.00
N ILE A 460 22.66 -24.25 -17.17
CA ILE A 460 22.49 -25.66 -17.56
C ILE A 460 23.84 -26.37 -17.57
N ASN A 461 24.85 -25.76 -18.19
CA ASN A 461 26.20 -26.32 -18.29
C ASN A 461 26.85 -26.51 -16.92
N THR A 462 26.83 -25.46 -16.09
CA THR A 462 27.50 -25.48 -14.79
C THR A 462 26.81 -26.42 -13.80
N SER A 463 25.47 -26.42 -13.77
CA SER A 463 24.70 -27.12 -12.74
C SER A 463 24.38 -28.57 -13.10
N PHE A 464 24.38 -28.93 -14.39
CA PHE A 464 23.97 -30.27 -14.87
C PHE A 464 25.00 -30.94 -15.78
N ASN A 465 26.14 -30.30 -16.06
CA ASN A 465 27.23 -30.83 -16.89
C ASN A 465 26.74 -31.32 -18.28
N THR A 466 25.80 -30.58 -18.85
CA THR A 466 25.14 -30.82 -20.15
C THR A 466 25.02 -29.50 -20.91
N ASP A 467 24.84 -29.53 -22.21
CA ASP A 467 24.69 -28.30 -23.00
C ASP A 467 23.72 -28.51 -24.15
N ILE A 468 23.25 -27.41 -24.71
CA ILE A 468 22.43 -27.40 -25.92
C ILE A 468 23.34 -27.78 -27.10
N ALA A 469 22.90 -28.74 -27.93
CA ALA A 469 23.64 -29.15 -29.12
C ALA A 469 23.87 -27.96 -30.07
N ALA A 470 25.04 -27.91 -30.72
CA ALA A 470 25.41 -26.79 -31.58
C ALA A 470 24.39 -26.52 -32.70
N ASP A 471 23.81 -27.58 -33.27
CA ASP A 471 22.82 -27.50 -34.33
C ASP A 471 21.45 -26.98 -33.84
N ASP A 472 21.14 -27.16 -32.54
CA ASP A 472 19.90 -26.71 -31.92
C ASP A 472 20.02 -25.34 -31.22
N LEU A 473 21.23 -24.78 -31.16
CA LEU A 473 21.52 -23.59 -30.35
C LEU A 473 20.68 -22.38 -30.78
N GLN A 474 20.58 -22.14 -32.09
CA GLN A 474 19.78 -21.04 -32.62
C GLN A 474 18.28 -21.27 -32.37
N LEU A 475 17.81 -22.51 -32.54
CA LEU A 475 16.41 -22.87 -32.30
C LEU A 475 16.00 -22.62 -30.84
N TRP A 476 16.85 -23.04 -29.89
CA TRP A 476 16.61 -22.79 -28.46
C TRP A 476 16.70 -21.32 -28.09
N ASN A 477 17.62 -20.57 -28.71
CA ASN A 477 17.74 -19.13 -28.49
C ASN A 477 16.45 -18.40 -28.94
N ASP A 478 15.96 -18.73 -30.13
CA ASP A 478 14.73 -18.15 -30.68
C ASP A 478 13.51 -18.54 -29.84
N TYR A 479 13.40 -19.82 -29.47
CA TYR A 479 12.33 -20.31 -28.59
C TYR A 479 12.36 -19.63 -27.21
N PHE A 480 13.55 -19.51 -26.59
CA PHE A 480 13.72 -18.84 -25.31
C PHE A 480 13.21 -17.39 -25.36
N TYR A 481 13.62 -16.60 -26.35
CA TYR A 481 13.15 -15.21 -26.45
C TYR A 481 11.69 -15.09 -26.83
N GLN A 482 11.15 -16.01 -27.64
CA GLN A 482 9.73 -16.05 -27.95
C GLN A 482 8.89 -16.29 -26.69
N GLU A 483 9.23 -17.30 -25.89
CA GLU A 483 8.50 -17.58 -24.65
C GLU A 483 8.73 -16.49 -23.60
N ARG A 484 9.95 -15.95 -23.49
CA ARG A 484 10.26 -14.84 -22.58
C ARG A 484 9.41 -13.62 -22.89
N LYS A 485 9.26 -13.29 -24.17
CA LYS A 485 8.42 -12.18 -24.60
C LYS A 485 6.97 -12.37 -24.15
N LYS A 486 6.39 -13.56 -24.33
CA LYS A 486 5.02 -13.85 -23.86
C LYS A 486 4.87 -13.65 -22.36
N VAL A 487 5.85 -14.09 -21.55
CA VAL A 487 5.84 -13.85 -20.09
C VAL A 487 5.85 -12.35 -19.78
N PHE A 488 6.65 -11.56 -20.49
CA PHE A 488 6.69 -10.11 -20.31
C PHE A 488 5.42 -9.40 -20.77
N ASP A 489 4.83 -9.83 -21.88
CA ASP A 489 3.55 -9.30 -22.36
C ASP A 489 2.45 -9.56 -21.30
N LEU A 490 2.35 -10.79 -20.78
CA LEU A 490 1.40 -11.14 -19.72
C LEU A 490 1.63 -10.35 -18.42
N ASN A 491 2.89 -10.13 -18.03
CA ASN A 491 3.20 -9.29 -16.86
C ASN A 491 2.80 -7.82 -17.08
N ALA A 492 2.96 -7.29 -18.29
CA ALA A 492 2.54 -5.93 -18.62
C ALA A 492 1.01 -5.80 -18.59
N ASP A 493 0.30 -6.81 -19.10
CA ASP A 493 -1.16 -6.88 -19.07
C ASP A 493 -1.71 -6.89 -17.62
N ILE A 494 -1.10 -7.72 -16.75
CA ILE A 494 -1.43 -7.75 -15.31
C ILE A 494 -1.19 -6.37 -14.68
N ALA A 495 -0.01 -5.79 -14.89
CA ALA A 495 0.34 -4.49 -14.30
C ALA A 495 -0.59 -3.37 -14.79
N HIS A 496 -1.05 -3.42 -16.04
CA HIS A 496 -2.02 -2.47 -16.56
C HIS A 496 -3.39 -2.61 -15.89
N ALA A 497 -3.89 -3.83 -15.74
CA ALA A 497 -5.15 -4.09 -15.05
C ALA A 497 -5.09 -3.71 -13.56
N GLU A 498 -3.97 -4.00 -12.88
CA GLU A 498 -3.72 -3.56 -11.50
C GLU A 498 -3.72 -2.04 -11.36
N TYR A 499 -3.09 -1.32 -12.31
CA TYR A 499 -3.10 0.13 -12.35
C TYR A 499 -4.53 0.69 -12.51
N GLU A 500 -5.36 0.09 -13.36
CA GLU A 500 -6.76 0.48 -13.49
C GLU A 500 -7.56 0.23 -12.20
N ILE A 501 -7.33 -0.91 -11.55
CA ILE A 501 -7.94 -1.23 -10.25
C ILE A 501 -7.56 -0.17 -9.23
N ASP A 502 -6.27 0.13 -9.08
CA ASP A 502 -5.77 1.13 -8.12
C ASP A 502 -6.41 2.50 -8.35
N HIS A 503 -6.48 2.96 -9.60
CA HIS A 503 -7.10 4.24 -9.94
C HIS A 503 -8.57 4.29 -9.50
N VAL A 504 -9.34 3.24 -9.79
CA VAL A 504 -10.76 3.17 -9.38
C VAL A 504 -10.88 3.12 -7.86
N VAL A 505 -10.02 2.38 -7.16
CA VAL A 505 -10.03 2.32 -5.69
C VAL A 505 -9.73 3.69 -5.09
N TYR A 506 -8.74 4.42 -5.60
CA TYR A 506 -8.45 5.78 -5.15
C TYR A 506 -9.64 6.72 -5.36
N GLU A 507 -10.35 6.62 -6.48
CA GLU A 507 -11.57 7.40 -6.75
C GLU A 507 -12.70 7.06 -5.77
N LEU A 508 -12.93 5.77 -5.48
CA LEU A 508 -13.97 5.32 -4.54
C LEU A 508 -13.77 5.88 -3.12
N PHE A 509 -12.53 6.07 -2.70
CA PHE A 509 -12.18 6.66 -1.40
C PHE A 509 -11.98 8.18 -1.45
N GLY A 510 -12.07 8.82 -2.63
CA GLY A 510 -11.80 10.26 -2.78
C GLY A 510 -10.37 10.64 -2.40
N VAL A 511 -9.41 9.79 -2.75
CA VAL A 511 -7.99 9.96 -2.44
C VAL A 511 -7.35 10.93 -3.44
N THR A 512 -6.63 11.90 -2.92
CA THR A 512 -5.97 12.93 -3.72
C THR A 512 -4.62 12.48 -4.25
N ARG A 513 -4.02 13.23 -5.18
CA ARG A 513 -2.68 12.90 -5.71
C ARG A 513 -1.59 12.91 -4.64
N ASP A 514 -1.69 13.81 -3.67
CA ASP A 514 -0.74 13.86 -2.56
C ASP A 514 -0.92 12.69 -1.59
N GLU A 515 -2.16 12.23 -1.42
CA GLU A 515 -2.46 11.05 -0.60
C GLU A 515 -2.05 9.76 -1.32
N ILE A 516 -2.18 9.65 -2.64
CA ILE A 516 -1.66 8.53 -3.43
C ILE A 516 -0.13 8.43 -3.26
N ASP A 517 0.58 9.55 -3.45
CA ASP A 517 2.03 9.62 -3.23
C ASP A 517 2.42 9.21 -1.79
N LEU A 518 1.55 9.49 -0.80
CA LEU A 518 1.77 9.10 0.59
C LEU A 518 1.56 7.60 0.79
N ILE A 519 0.48 7.04 0.24
CA ILE A 519 0.13 5.61 0.28
C ILE A 519 1.23 4.76 -0.36
N GLU A 520 1.75 5.18 -1.52
CA GLU A 520 2.74 4.42 -2.28
C GLU A 520 4.15 4.47 -1.67
N ARG A 521 4.41 5.44 -0.79
CA ARG A 521 5.71 5.58 -0.09
C ARG A 521 5.76 4.90 1.27
N LEU A 522 4.62 4.84 1.97
CA LEU A 522 4.48 4.17 3.28
C LEU A 522 4.30 2.68 3.08
#